data_AF-A0A8W7P9M9-F1
#
_entry.id   AF-A0A8W7P9M9-F1
#
_cell.length_a   1.000
_cell.length_b   1.000
_cell.length_c   1.000
_cell.angle_alpha   90.00
_cell.angle_beta   90.00
_cell.angle_gamma   90.00
#
_symmetry.space_group_name_H-M   'P 1'
#
loop_
_entity.id
_entity.type
_entity.pdbx_description
1 polymer ?
#
loop_
_entity_poly.entity_id
_entity_poly.type
_entity_poly.pdbx_seq_one_letter_code
_entity_poly.pdbx_strand_id
1 'polypeptide(L)'
;MKVLRKPCADANQNILGLSARCAMKEKSKNAARSRREKENVEFLELAKLLPLPSAITSQLDKASIIRLTTSYLKMRQIFPEGLGTAWGTDRNHQPNGRAANIKELGSHLLQTLDGFIFVVAPDGKITYISETASVHLGLSQVE
;
A
#
# COMPACT_ATOMS: atom_id res chain seq x y z
N MET A 1 -11.22 46.31 -67.26
CA MET A 1 -10.47 46.06 -66.01
C MET A 1 -11.30 45.16 -65.10
N LYS A 2 -10.94 43.88 -64.93
CA LYS A 2 -11.61 42.96 -64.00
C LYS A 2 -10.71 42.74 -62.78
N VAL A 3 -11.08 43.30 -61.64
CA VAL A 3 -10.39 43.06 -60.36
C VAL A 3 -10.94 41.76 -59.78
N LEU A 4 -10.14 40.70 -59.86
CA LEU A 4 -10.45 39.39 -59.32
C LEU A 4 -10.34 39.43 -57.79
N ARG A 5 -11.47 39.29 -57.08
CA ARG A 5 -11.51 39.15 -55.62
C ARG A 5 -10.93 37.79 -55.23
N LYS A 6 -9.93 37.77 -54.34
CA LYS A 6 -9.39 36.55 -53.72
C LYS A 6 -10.42 35.97 -52.72
N PRO A 7 -10.58 34.64 -52.62
CA PRO A 7 -11.46 34.04 -51.62
C PRO A 7 -10.82 34.04 -50.23
N CYS A 8 -11.66 34.27 -49.21
CA CYS A 8 -11.36 34.16 -47.79
C CYS A 8 -11.01 32.71 -47.41
N ALA A 9 -9.89 32.49 -46.73
CA ALA A 9 -9.35 31.16 -46.43
C ALA A 9 -8.99 30.96 -44.95
N ASP A 10 -9.73 31.52 -43.99
CA ASP A 10 -9.30 31.50 -42.57
C ASP A 10 -10.25 30.81 -41.57
N ALA A 11 -11.41 30.29 -41.99
CA ALA A 11 -12.35 29.63 -41.06
C ALA A 11 -11.99 28.16 -40.75
N ASN A 12 -11.44 27.41 -41.72
CA ASN A 12 -11.19 25.97 -41.57
C ASN A 12 -9.91 25.62 -40.77
N GLN A 13 -8.88 26.48 -40.79
CA GLN A 13 -7.62 26.21 -40.07
C GLN A 13 -7.77 26.31 -38.55
N ASN A 14 -8.70 27.13 -38.04
CA ASN A 14 -8.93 27.28 -36.60
C ASN A 14 -9.68 26.09 -35.95
N ILE A 15 -10.61 25.46 -36.66
CA ILE A 15 -11.39 24.31 -36.14
C ILE A 15 -10.53 23.04 -36.03
N LEU A 16 -9.65 22.79 -37.01
CA LEU A 16 -8.67 21.70 -36.97
C LEU A 16 -7.70 21.85 -35.78
N GLY A 17 -7.22 23.08 -35.53
CA GLY A 17 -6.34 23.38 -34.39
C GLY A 17 -7.03 23.27 -33.02
N LEU A 18 -8.34 23.49 -32.93
CA LEU A 18 -9.11 23.31 -31.68
C LEU A 18 -9.44 21.82 -31.43
N SER A 19 -9.81 21.09 -32.48
CA SER A 19 -10.05 19.63 -32.44
C SER A 19 -8.78 18.87 -32.05
N ALA A 20 -7.62 19.23 -32.62
CA ALA A 20 -6.33 18.64 -32.25
C ALA A 20 -5.94 18.93 -30.79
N ARG A 21 -6.24 20.13 -30.28
CA ARG A 21 -6.02 20.49 -28.87
C ARG A 21 -6.93 19.72 -27.91
N CYS A 22 -8.22 19.58 -28.24
CA CYS A 22 -9.15 18.74 -27.49
C CYS A 22 -8.74 17.26 -27.51
N ALA A 23 -8.30 16.74 -28.66
CA ALA A 23 -7.83 15.37 -28.78
C ALA A 23 -6.55 15.11 -27.97
N MET A 24 -5.60 16.05 -27.93
CA MET A 24 -4.41 15.94 -27.06
C MET A 24 -4.76 15.98 -25.58
N LYS A 25 -5.70 16.86 -25.18
CA LYS A 25 -6.19 16.92 -23.80
C LYS A 25 -6.87 15.62 -23.37
N GLU A 26 -7.67 15.02 -24.25
CA GLU A 26 -8.29 13.71 -24.02
C GLU A 26 -7.26 12.57 -23.95
N LYS A 27 -6.27 12.54 -24.84
CA LYS A 27 -5.15 11.56 -24.75
C LYS A 27 -4.38 11.69 -23.43
N SER A 28 -4.08 12.92 -23.02
CA SER A 28 -3.41 13.19 -21.74
C SER A 28 -4.28 12.76 -20.54
N LYS A 29 -5.59 12.99 -20.61
CA LYS A 29 -6.54 12.57 -19.56
C LYS A 29 -6.58 11.04 -19.45
N ASN A 30 -6.65 10.34 -20.59
CA ASN A 30 -6.68 8.88 -20.62
C ASN A 30 -5.35 8.29 -20.12
N ALA A 31 -4.21 8.88 -20.49
CA ALA A 31 -2.91 8.49 -19.99
C ALA A 31 -2.81 8.65 -18.45
N ALA A 32 -3.27 9.78 -17.91
CA ALA A 32 -3.30 10.01 -16.47
C ALA A 32 -4.23 9.04 -15.73
N ARG A 33 -5.39 8.70 -16.31
CA ARG A 33 -6.32 7.70 -15.76
C ARG A 33 -5.68 6.32 -15.73
N SER A 34 -5.12 5.87 -16.86
CA SER A 34 -4.45 4.57 -16.97
C SER A 34 -3.30 4.45 -15.96
N ARG A 35 -2.52 5.53 -15.76
CA ARG A 35 -1.48 5.57 -14.72
C ARG A 35 -2.03 5.36 -13.32
N ARG A 36 -3.11 6.06 -12.95
CA ARG A 36 -3.77 5.93 -11.63
C ARG A 36 -4.38 4.54 -11.42
N GLU A 37 -4.95 3.97 -12.47
CA GLU A 37 -5.53 2.63 -12.43
C GLU A 37 -4.45 1.57 -12.23
N LYS A 38 -3.34 1.66 -12.97
CA LYS A 38 -2.19 0.79 -12.76
C LYS A 38 -1.64 0.93 -11.34
N GLU A 39 -1.44 2.17 -10.87
CA GLU A 39 -1.00 2.43 -9.49
C GLU A 39 -1.92 1.77 -8.45
N ASN A 40 -3.24 1.88 -8.61
CA ASN A 40 -4.19 1.23 -7.70
C ASN A 40 -4.06 -0.29 -7.70
N VAL A 41 -3.83 -0.90 -8.88
CA VAL A 41 -3.59 -2.36 -8.97
C VAL A 41 -2.33 -2.75 -8.21
N GLU A 42 -1.22 -2.02 -8.40
CA GLU A 42 0.03 -2.30 -7.69
C GLU A 42 -0.13 -2.17 -6.16
N PHE A 43 -0.90 -1.17 -5.69
CA PHE A 43 -1.21 -1.03 -4.26
C PHE A 43 -2.01 -2.21 -3.70
N LEU A 44 -3.00 -2.70 -4.45
CA LEU A 44 -3.80 -3.85 -4.06
C LEU A 44 -2.97 -5.13 -4.03
N GLU A 45 -2.10 -5.34 -5.02
CA GLU A 45 -1.16 -6.47 -5.03
C GLU A 45 -0.18 -6.39 -3.86
N LEU A 46 0.36 -5.19 -3.56
CA LEU A 46 1.21 -4.99 -2.40
C LEU A 46 0.49 -5.30 -1.08
N ALA A 47 -0.77 -4.88 -0.93
CA ALA A 47 -1.58 -5.17 0.24
C ALA A 47 -1.79 -6.68 0.42
N LYS A 48 -1.98 -7.45 -0.66
CA LYS A 48 -2.12 -8.91 -0.61
C LYS A 48 -0.85 -9.63 -0.17
N LEU A 49 0.31 -9.03 -0.39
CA LEU A 49 1.61 -9.59 0.01
C LEU A 49 1.94 -9.30 1.48
N LEU A 50 1.24 -8.36 2.13
CA LEU A 50 1.37 -8.16 3.56
C LEU A 50 0.91 -9.43 4.28
N PRO A 51 1.59 -9.81 5.36
CA PRO A 51 1.28 -11.06 6.05
C PRO A 51 0.16 -10.82 7.06
N LEU A 52 -0.98 -10.33 6.56
CA LEU A 52 -2.20 -10.02 7.29
C LEU A 52 -3.38 -10.73 6.60
N PRO A 53 -4.45 -11.07 7.33
CA PRO A 53 -5.66 -11.61 6.72
C PRO A 53 -6.21 -10.70 5.62
N SER A 54 -6.68 -11.29 4.51
CA SER A 54 -7.23 -10.52 3.37
C SER A 54 -8.43 -9.64 3.75
N ALA A 55 -9.20 -10.05 4.76
CA ALA A 55 -10.28 -9.26 5.35
C ALA A 55 -9.79 -7.89 5.87
N ILE A 56 -8.56 -7.82 6.36
CA ILE A 56 -7.94 -6.59 6.86
C ILE A 56 -7.28 -5.84 5.70
N THR A 57 -6.47 -6.53 4.88
CA THR A 57 -5.68 -5.87 3.82
C THR A 57 -6.55 -5.21 2.74
N SER A 58 -7.77 -5.71 2.53
CA SER A 58 -8.75 -5.14 1.59
C SER A 58 -9.33 -3.78 2.00
N GLN A 59 -9.27 -3.44 3.30
CA GLN A 59 -9.83 -2.18 3.84
C GLN A 59 -8.75 -1.11 4.08
N LEU A 60 -7.47 -1.44 3.84
CA LEU A 60 -6.37 -0.52 4.08
C LEU A 60 -6.37 0.62 3.05
N ASP A 61 -6.11 1.83 3.54
CA ASP A 61 -5.81 2.97 2.67
C ASP A 61 -4.35 2.89 2.15
N LYS A 62 -4.05 3.65 1.10
CA LYS A 62 -2.73 3.63 0.45
C LYS A 62 -1.58 4.00 1.40
N ALA A 63 -1.80 4.92 2.33
CA ALA A 63 -0.75 5.34 3.25
C ALA A 63 -0.45 4.23 4.27
N SER A 64 -1.48 3.57 4.80
CA SER A 64 -1.29 2.43 5.70
C SER A 64 -0.62 1.25 5.00
N ILE A 65 -0.94 0.96 3.73
CA ILE A 65 -0.22 -0.06 2.96
C ILE A 65 1.28 0.24 2.94
N ILE A 66 1.70 1.46 2.56
CA ILE A 66 3.13 1.83 2.54
C ILE A 66 3.76 1.75 3.93
N ARG A 67 3.06 2.26 4.95
CA ARG A 67 3.57 2.27 6.33
C ARG A 67 3.79 0.85 6.85
N LEU A 68 2.80 -0.03 6.69
CA LEU A 68 2.88 -1.42 7.11
C LEU A 68 3.95 -2.19 6.33
N THR A 69 4.04 -2.01 5.02
CA THR A 69 5.12 -2.60 4.21
C THR A 69 6.49 -2.13 4.68
N THR A 70 6.66 -0.83 4.93
CA THR A 70 7.95 -0.29 5.39
C THR A 70 8.31 -0.82 6.77
N SER A 71 7.37 -0.84 7.70
CA SER A 71 7.55 -1.42 9.03
C SER A 71 7.90 -2.91 8.94
N TYR A 72 7.27 -3.67 8.02
CA TYR A 72 7.58 -5.08 7.79
C TYR A 72 9.04 -5.29 7.41
N LEU A 73 9.48 -4.53 6.40
CA LEU A 73 10.83 -4.67 5.84
C LEU A 73 11.88 -4.26 6.87
N LYS A 74 11.65 -3.17 7.62
CA LYS A 74 12.52 -2.76 8.73
C LYS A 74 12.63 -3.85 9.79
N MET A 75 11.50 -4.45 10.17
CA MET A 75 11.53 -5.55 11.14
C MET A 75 12.24 -6.78 10.62
N ARG A 76 12.11 -7.10 9.34
CA ARG A 76 12.85 -8.20 8.73
C ARG A 76 14.37 -7.95 8.68
N GLN A 77 14.82 -6.70 8.70
CA GLN A 77 16.24 -6.38 8.82
C GLN A 77 16.77 -6.63 10.25
N ILE A 78 15.96 -6.34 11.26
CA ILE A 78 16.32 -6.53 12.68
C ILE A 78 16.16 -7.99 13.11
N PHE A 79 15.13 -8.65 12.59
CA PHE A 79 14.78 -10.05 12.84
C PHE A 79 14.67 -10.77 11.48
N PRO A 80 15.78 -11.34 10.97
CA PRO A 80 15.83 -11.99 9.64
C PRO A 80 14.84 -13.15 9.49
N GLU A 81 14.63 -13.90 10.57
CA GLU A 81 13.64 -14.99 10.68
C GLU A 81 12.21 -14.47 10.96
N GLY A 82 12.03 -13.14 10.95
CA GLY A 82 10.80 -12.45 11.31
C GLY A 82 10.51 -12.46 12.81
N LEU A 83 9.37 -11.89 13.20
CA LEU A 83 8.78 -12.10 14.53
C LEU A 83 7.94 -13.40 14.60
N GLY A 84 8.22 -14.38 13.73
CA GLY A 84 7.35 -15.54 13.55
C GLY A 84 5.93 -15.15 13.10
N THR A 85 4.91 -15.80 13.66
CA THR A 85 3.49 -15.57 13.30
C THR A 85 2.89 -14.29 13.87
N ALA A 86 3.65 -13.47 14.62
CA ALA A 86 3.18 -12.19 15.13
C ALA A 86 2.79 -11.21 14.02
N TRP A 87 3.27 -11.46 12.80
CA TRP A 87 2.87 -10.82 11.56
C TRP A 87 2.28 -11.85 10.60
N GLY A 88 1.55 -12.87 11.05
CA GLY A 88 0.81 -13.79 10.17
C GLY A 88 1.60 -14.62 9.14
N THR A 89 2.94 -14.64 9.16
CA THR A 89 3.74 -15.40 8.18
C THR A 89 4.11 -16.79 8.72
N ASP A 90 3.53 -17.83 8.12
CA ASP A 90 3.96 -19.22 8.32
C ASP A 90 5.03 -19.56 7.26
N ARG A 91 6.16 -18.86 7.31
CA ARG A 91 7.29 -19.10 6.40
C ARG A 91 8.30 -20.09 6.95
N ASN A 92 8.02 -20.68 8.12
CA ASN A 92 8.89 -21.70 8.66
C ASN A 92 8.62 -23.04 7.96
N HIS A 93 9.11 -23.15 6.72
CA HIS A 93 9.30 -24.41 6.02
C HIS A 93 10.47 -25.19 6.66
N GLN A 94 10.53 -25.23 7.99
CA GLN A 94 11.43 -26.09 8.75
C GLN A 94 10.54 -26.90 9.70
N PRO A 95 10.45 -28.23 9.53
CA PRO A 95 9.54 -29.10 10.27
C PRO A 95 10.06 -29.37 11.69
N ASN A 96 10.56 -28.34 12.37
CA ASN A 96 11.07 -28.44 13.72
C ASN A 96 10.00 -27.92 14.66
N GLY A 97 9.41 -28.82 15.48
CA GLY A 97 8.37 -28.49 16.48
C GLY A 97 8.71 -27.34 17.43
N ARG A 98 9.97 -26.90 17.48
CA ARG A 98 10.41 -25.68 18.18
C ARG A 98 9.69 -24.41 17.71
N ALA A 99 9.38 -24.26 16.43
CA ALA A 99 8.73 -23.06 15.91
C ALA A 99 7.26 -22.94 16.35
N ALA A 100 6.54 -24.06 16.38
CA ALA A 100 5.19 -24.15 16.90
C ALA A 100 5.15 -23.84 18.41
N ASN A 101 6.12 -24.35 19.16
CA ASN A 101 6.23 -24.07 20.60
C ASN A 101 6.51 -22.59 20.89
N ILE A 102 7.33 -21.92 20.08
CA ILE A 102 7.59 -20.47 20.23
C ILE A 102 6.33 -19.65 19.91
N LYS A 103 5.54 -20.07 18.93
CA LYS A 103 4.26 -19.44 18.59
C LYS A 103 3.26 -19.52 19.75
N GLU A 104 3.05 -20.72 20.28
CA GLU A 104 2.15 -20.95 21.40
C GLU A 104 2.59 -20.18 22.65
N LEU A 105 3.91 -20.17 22.92
CA LEU A 105 4.50 -19.37 23.99
C LEU A 105 4.26 -17.87 23.81
N GLY A 106 4.41 -17.34 22.58
CA GLY A 106 4.17 -15.92 22.29
C GLY A 106 2.71 -15.51 22.53
N SER A 107 1.75 -16.34 22.14
CA SER A 107 0.33 -16.10 22.43
C SER A 107 0.02 -16.17 23.92
N HIS A 108 0.57 -17.16 24.65
CA HIS A 108 0.35 -17.28 26.09
C HIS A 108 1.01 -16.14 26.87
N LEU A 109 2.19 -15.69 26.43
CA LEU A 109 2.87 -14.54 27.02
C LEU A 109 2.01 -13.28 26.88
N LEU A 110 1.50 -12.98 25.68
CA LEU A 110 0.62 -11.83 25.45
C LEU A 110 -0.71 -11.94 26.21
N GLN A 111 -1.25 -13.15 26.40
CA GLN A 111 -2.47 -13.37 27.20
C GLN A 111 -2.25 -13.17 28.71
N THR A 112 -1.04 -13.49 29.19
CA THR A 112 -0.69 -13.37 30.61
C THR A 112 -0.25 -11.95 30.96
N LEU A 113 0.27 -11.21 29.98
CA LEU A 113 0.65 -9.81 30.14
C LEU A 113 -0.60 -8.92 30.26
N ASP A 114 -0.71 -8.21 31.38
CA ASP A 114 -1.66 -7.11 31.56
C ASP A 114 -1.14 -5.85 30.84
N GLY A 115 -1.03 -5.94 29.52
CA GLY A 115 -0.50 -4.86 28.68
C GLY A 115 -0.28 -5.25 27.22
N PHE A 116 0.59 -4.49 26.57
CA PHE A 116 0.95 -4.69 25.17
C PHE A 116 2.44 -4.46 24.95
N ILE A 117 2.96 -5.06 23.87
CA ILE A 117 4.36 -4.95 23.47
C ILE A 117 4.41 -4.08 22.22
N PHE A 118 5.43 -3.22 22.13
CA PHE A 118 5.72 -2.49 20.92
C PHE A 118 7.23 -2.40 20.69
N VAL A 119 7.62 -2.23 19.42
CA VAL A 119 9.02 -2.06 19.00
C VAL A 119 9.15 -0.69 18.35
N VAL A 120 10.13 0.09 18.80
CA VAL A 120 10.42 1.44 18.29
C VAL A 120 11.77 1.42 17.59
N ALA A 121 11.81 1.95 16.38
CA ALA A 121 13.06 2.17 15.66
C ALA A 121 13.82 3.38 16.22
N PRO A 122 15.15 3.50 15.96
CA PRO A 122 15.93 4.65 16.44
C PRO A 122 15.43 6.02 15.98
N ASP A 123 14.61 6.07 14.92
CA ASP A 123 13.95 7.29 14.43
C ASP A 123 12.66 7.63 15.20
N GLY A 124 12.37 6.93 16.30
CA GLY A 124 11.18 7.12 17.15
C GLY A 124 9.90 6.53 16.57
N LYS A 125 9.96 5.81 15.43
CA LYS A 125 8.77 5.23 14.80
C LYS A 125 8.47 3.84 15.34
N ILE A 126 7.20 3.59 15.62
CA ILE A 126 6.72 2.26 16.01
C ILE A 126 6.77 1.35 14.77
N THR A 127 7.59 0.30 14.83
CA THR A 127 7.70 -0.71 13.77
C THR A 127 6.85 -1.94 14.05
N TYR A 128 6.43 -2.14 15.30
CA TYR A 128 5.51 -3.20 15.72
C TYR A 128 4.73 -2.80 16.95
N ILE A 129 3.49 -3.28 17.03
CA ILE A 129 2.68 -3.27 18.24
C ILE A 129 1.88 -4.57 18.32
N SER A 130 1.68 -5.14 19.51
CA SER A 130 0.88 -6.34 19.69
C SER A 130 -0.61 -6.06 19.54
N GLU A 131 -1.39 -7.08 19.13
CA GLU A 131 -2.84 -6.97 18.97
C GLU A 131 -3.57 -6.56 20.27
N THR A 132 -3.00 -6.90 21.43
CA THR A 132 -3.51 -6.57 22.76
C THR A 132 -3.53 -5.06 23.05
N ALA A 133 -2.83 -4.23 22.26
CA ALA A 133 -2.90 -2.77 22.40
C ALA A 133 -4.32 -2.24 22.17
N SER A 134 -5.12 -2.91 21.35
CA SER A 134 -6.53 -2.56 21.12
C SER A 134 -7.37 -2.60 22.41
N VAL A 135 -7.07 -3.55 23.30
CA VAL A 135 -7.78 -3.71 24.59
C VAL A 135 -7.41 -2.60 25.57
N HIS A 136 -6.15 -2.18 25.57
CA HIS A 136 -5.62 -1.23 26.57
C HIS A 136 -5.68 0.23 26.12
N LEU A 137 -5.56 0.49 24.82
CA LEU A 137 -5.51 1.84 24.24
C LEU A 137 -6.66 2.16 23.28
N GLY A 138 -7.43 1.16 22.85
CA GLY A 138 -8.46 1.33 21.82
C GLY A 138 -7.91 1.51 20.39
N LEU A 139 -6.60 1.30 20.19
CA LEU A 139 -5.93 1.48 18.89
C LEU A 139 -5.71 0.14 18.18
N SER A 140 -6.01 0.09 16.89
CA SER A 140 -5.76 -1.09 16.07
C SER A 140 -4.28 -1.20 15.68
N GLN A 141 -3.76 -2.43 15.55
CA GLN A 141 -2.38 -2.67 15.11
C GLN A 141 -2.07 -2.10 13.72
N VAL A 142 -3.10 -2.02 12.86
CA VAL A 142 -2.96 -1.51 11.49
C VAL A 142 -3.20 0.00 11.35
N GLU A 143 -3.57 0.67 12.46
CA GLU A 143 -3.80 2.12 12.54
C GLU A 143 -2.55 2.89 12.94
#